data_AF-A0A7R9XNZ4-F1
#
_entry.id   AF-A0A7R9XNZ4-F1
#
_cell.length_a   1.000
_cell.length_b   1.000
_cell.length_c   1.000
_cell.angle_alpha   90.00
_cell.angle_beta   90.00
_cell.angle_gamma   90.00
#
_symmetry.space_group_name_H-M   'P 1'
#
loop_
_entity.id
_entity.type
_entity.pdbx_description
1 polymer ?
#
loop_
_entity_poly.entity_id
_entity_poly.type
_entity_poly.pdbx_seq_one_letter_code
_entity_poly.pdbx_strand_id
1 'polypeptide(L)'
;RLLPCADNVKDQTYFLSQLTQAQLSRVLFPLSHLSKAQVRTLATSMQIPAADRKDSQGICFLGKVPWNEFVKEHCGTAPGPIVERETGDVLGEHNGVWFHTIGQRRGLR
;
A
#
# COMPACT_ATOMS: atom_id res chain seq x y z
N ARG A 1 -12.48 5.94 19.92
CA ARG A 1 -11.60 4.76 19.83
C ARG A 1 -11.63 4.25 18.40
N LEU A 2 -10.50 3.79 17.86
CA LEU A 2 -10.43 3.12 16.56
C LEU A 2 -10.68 1.62 16.77
N LEU A 3 -11.51 1.01 15.92
CA LEU A 3 -11.88 -0.41 16.00
C LEU A 3 -11.67 -1.08 14.63
N PRO A 4 -11.35 -2.38 14.59
CA PRO A 4 -11.31 -3.15 13.35
C PRO A 4 -12.65 -3.17 12.62
N CYS A 5 -12.60 -3.23 11.29
CA CYS A 5 -13.73 -3.50 10.42
C CYS A 5 -14.24 -4.93 10.58
N ALA A 6 -15.53 -5.18 10.31
CA ALA A 6 -16.11 -6.52 10.24
C ALA A 6 -15.47 -7.40 9.14
N ASP A 7 -14.92 -6.76 8.10
CA ASP A 7 -14.16 -7.42 7.03
C ASP A 7 -12.66 -7.39 7.35
N ASN A 8 -12.15 -8.45 7.96
CA ASN A 8 -10.73 -8.55 8.32
C ASN A 8 -9.79 -8.48 7.11
N VAL A 9 -10.24 -8.86 5.91
CA VAL A 9 -9.42 -8.83 4.69
C VAL A 9 -9.30 -7.41 4.15
N LYS A 10 -10.35 -6.61 4.34
CA LYS A 10 -10.42 -5.22 3.87
C LYS A 10 -10.33 -4.20 5.00
N ASP A 11 -9.89 -4.62 6.18
CA ASP A 11 -9.66 -3.73 7.30
C ASP A 11 -8.55 -2.72 6.99
N GLN A 12 -8.77 -1.47 7.33
CA GLN A 12 -7.85 -0.36 7.04
C GLN A 12 -7.32 0.31 8.31
N THR A 13 -7.54 -0.28 9.50
CA THR A 13 -7.07 0.32 10.75
C THR A 13 -5.55 0.50 10.79
N TYR A 14 -4.79 -0.35 10.09
CA TYR A 14 -3.35 -0.22 9.94
C TYR A 14 -2.93 1.17 9.45
N PHE A 15 -3.58 1.68 8.39
CA PHE A 15 -3.30 3.01 7.84
C PHE A 15 -3.82 4.16 8.71
N LEU A 16 -4.82 3.89 9.55
CA LEU A 16 -5.43 4.87 10.44
C LEU A 16 -4.81 4.88 11.85
N SER A 17 -3.79 4.06 12.09
CA SER A 17 -3.19 3.84 13.40
C SER A 17 -2.57 5.10 14.03
N GLN A 18 -2.20 6.10 13.23
CA GLN A 18 -1.65 7.38 13.71
C GLN A 18 -2.71 8.42 14.08
N LEU A 19 -4.01 8.14 13.91
CA LEU A 19 -5.07 9.09 14.26
C LEU A 19 -5.18 9.28 15.78
N THR A 20 -5.24 10.54 16.20
CA THR A 20 -5.51 10.92 17.60
C THR A 20 -6.99 10.75 17.96
N GLN A 21 -7.31 10.65 19.26
CA GLN A 21 -8.73 10.58 19.70
C GLN A 21 -9.51 11.86 19.35
N ALA A 22 -8.87 13.03 19.35
CA ALA A 22 -9.50 14.28 18.94
C ALA A 22 -9.91 14.23 17.47
N GLN A 23 -9.06 13.71 16.58
CA GLN A 23 -9.41 13.50 15.17
C GLN A 23 -10.50 12.45 15.02
N LEU A 24 -10.36 11.29 15.68
CA LEU A 24 -11.36 10.20 15.63
C LEU A 24 -12.75 10.64 16.11
N SER A 25 -12.83 11.58 17.07
CA SER A 25 -14.12 12.11 17.56
C SER A 25 -14.92 12.86 16.49
N ARG A 26 -14.30 13.21 15.36
CA ARG A 26 -14.90 13.98 14.26
C ARG A 26 -15.05 13.17 12.97
N VAL A 27 -14.80 11.86 13.01
CA VAL A 27 -14.82 10.98 11.82
C VAL A 27 -15.92 9.93 11.99
N LEU A 28 -16.65 9.66 10.90
CA LEU A 28 -17.61 8.56 10.81
C LEU A 28 -17.08 7.48 9.86
N PHE A 29 -17.23 6.22 10.26
CA PHE A 29 -16.86 5.06 9.46
C PHE A 29 -18.13 4.27 9.07
N PRO A 30 -18.95 4.76 8.12
CA PRO A 30 -20.26 4.17 7.82
C PRO A 30 -20.19 2.75 7.25
N LEU A 31 -19.04 2.34 6.74
CA LEU A 31 -18.84 1.03 6.10
C LEU A 31 -18.24 -0.03 7.05
N SER A 32 -17.93 0.31 8.31
CA SER A 32 -17.15 -0.56 9.20
C SER A 32 -17.82 -1.90 9.55
N HIS A 33 -19.13 -2.00 9.35
CA HIS A 33 -19.94 -3.19 9.66
C HIS A 33 -20.27 -4.02 8.40
N LEU A 34 -19.79 -3.60 7.22
CA LEU A 34 -20.10 -4.24 5.94
C LEU A 34 -18.84 -4.86 5.35
N SER A 35 -19.00 -6.05 4.78
CA SER A 35 -18.01 -6.63 3.87
C SER A 35 -17.95 -5.85 2.56
N LYS A 36 -16.80 -5.94 1.88
CA LYS A 36 -16.65 -5.32 0.55
C LYS A 36 -17.68 -5.81 -0.46
N ALA A 37 -18.09 -7.08 -0.37
CA ALA A 37 -19.14 -7.65 -1.21
C ALA A 37 -20.50 -6.97 -0.96
N GLN A 38 -20.88 -6.80 0.31
CA GLN A 38 -22.11 -6.09 0.68
C GLN A 38 -22.10 -4.63 0.23
N VAL A 39 -20.97 -3.94 0.36
CA VAL A 39 -20.82 -2.55 -0.13
C VAL A 39 -21.04 -2.48 -1.65
N ARG A 40 -20.52 -3.45 -2.42
CA ARG A 40 -20.75 -3.50 -3.88
C ARG A 40 -22.21 -3.76 -4.22
N THR A 41 -22.85 -4.73 -3.56
CA THR A 41 -24.28 -5.02 -3.77
C THR A 41 -25.14 -3.78 -3.49
N LEU A 42 -24.86 -3.08 -2.38
CA LEU A 42 -25.54 -1.85 -2.02
C LEU A 42 -25.32 -0.76 -3.07
N ALA A 43 -24.08 -0.53 -3.50
CA ALA A 43 -23.75 0.47 -4.52
C ALA A 43 -24.47 0.20 -5.85
N THR A 44 -24.55 -1.07 -6.29
CA THR A 44 -25.31 -1.46 -7.49
C THR A 44 -26.80 -1.22 -7.31
N SER A 45 -27.38 -1.60 -6.15
CA SER A 45 -28.81 -1.40 -5.88
C SER A 45 -29.22 0.08 -5.85
N MET A 46 -28.30 0.94 -5.40
CA MET A 46 -28.47 2.39 -5.36
C MET A 46 -28.09 3.08 -6.68
N GLN A 47 -27.72 2.31 -7.71
CA GLN A 47 -27.29 2.81 -9.03
C GLN A 47 -26.14 3.83 -8.96
N ILE A 48 -25.19 3.60 -8.05
CA ILE A 48 -24.01 4.45 -7.92
C ILE A 48 -23.12 4.24 -9.17
N PRO A 49 -22.75 5.29 -9.93
CA PRO A 49 -21.97 5.15 -11.17
C PRO A 49 -20.61 4.45 -11.02
N ALA A 50 -20.07 4.38 -9.81
CA ALA A 50 -18.79 3.75 -9.49
C ALA A 50 -18.92 2.35 -8.88
N ALA A 51 -20.10 1.72 -8.91
CA ALA A 51 -20.36 0.43 -8.25
C ALA A 51 -19.44 -0.71 -8.72
N ASP A 52 -19.05 -0.68 -10.00
CA ASP A 52 -18.20 -1.67 -10.67
C ASP A 52 -16.72 -1.26 -10.75
N ARG A 53 -16.37 -0.07 -10.27
CA ARG A 53 -15.00 0.44 -10.31
C ARG A 53 -14.06 -0.47 -9.50
N LYS A 54 -12.94 -0.84 -10.11
CA LYS A 54 -11.86 -1.60 -9.45
C LYS A 54 -11.26 -0.79 -8.30
N ASP A 55 -10.87 -1.48 -7.24
CA ASP A 55 -10.15 -0.89 -6.12
C ASP A 55 -8.82 -0.29 -6.60
N SER A 56 -8.47 0.90 -6.10
CA SER A 56 -7.17 1.49 -6.36
C SER A 56 -6.04 0.59 -5.83
N GLN A 57 -4.95 0.53 -6.59
CA GLN A 57 -3.72 -0.20 -6.24
C GLN A 57 -2.56 0.80 -6.27
N GLY A 58 -1.55 0.58 -5.43
CA GLY A 58 -0.38 1.46 -5.33
C GLY A 58 -0.55 2.61 -4.32
N ILE A 59 0.35 3.58 -4.40
CA ILE A 59 0.43 4.70 -3.46
C ILE A 59 -0.69 5.70 -3.74
N CYS A 60 -1.36 6.14 -2.67
CA CYS A 60 -2.42 7.13 -2.78
C CYS A 60 -1.89 8.40 -3.45
N PHE A 61 -2.68 8.99 -4.35
CA PHE A 61 -2.38 10.25 -5.06
C PHE A 61 -1.25 10.22 -6.12
N LEU A 62 -0.40 9.19 -6.14
CA LEU A 62 0.70 9.09 -7.11
C LEU A 62 0.23 8.82 -8.56
N GLY A 63 -1.01 8.36 -8.74
CA GLY A 63 -1.54 8.01 -10.05
C GLY A 63 -0.92 6.73 -10.61
N LYS A 64 -0.74 6.66 -11.93
CA LYS A 64 -0.21 5.47 -12.64
C LYS A 64 1.30 5.56 -12.87
N VAL A 65 2.06 6.10 -11.92
CA VAL A 65 3.52 6.18 -12.02
C VAL A 65 4.13 4.91 -11.40
N PRO A 66 4.99 4.17 -12.12
CA PRO A 66 5.74 3.06 -11.55
C PRO A 66 6.63 3.53 -10.39
N TRP A 67 6.63 2.79 -9.28
CA TRP A 67 7.40 3.13 -8.08
C TRP A 67 8.88 3.41 -8.38
N ASN A 68 9.53 2.58 -9.19
CA ASN A 68 10.95 2.74 -9.50
C ASN A 68 11.24 4.02 -10.30
N GLU A 69 10.33 4.44 -11.17
CA GLU A 69 10.48 5.70 -11.91
C GLU A 69 10.33 6.88 -10.95
N PHE A 70 9.31 6.85 -10.10
CA PHE A 70 9.09 7.88 -9.08
C PHE A 70 10.30 8.04 -8.16
N VAL A 71 10.82 6.95 -7.59
CA VAL A 71 11.97 7.03 -6.68
C VAL A 71 13.25 7.43 -7.42
N LYS A 72 13.46 6.97 -8.66
CA LYS A 72 14.62 7.37 -9.45
C LYS A 72 14.63 8.87 -9.74
N GLU A 73 13.48 9.47 -10.02
CA GLU A 73 13.37 10.91 -10.26
C GLU A 73 13.76 11.74 -9.02
N HIS A 74 13.41 11.25 -7.82
CA HIS A 74 13.60 12.01 -6.58
C HIS A 74 14.92 11.70 -5.85
N CYS A 75 15.36 10.44 -5.88
CA CYS A 75 16.52 9.94 -5.15
C CYS A 75 17.70 9.57 -6.07
N GLY A 76 17.49 9.52 -7.39
CA GLY A 76 18.49 9.07 -8.34
C GLY A 76 18.80 7.58 -8.24
N THR A 77 20.00 7.21 -8.71
CA THR A 77 20.58 5.87 -8.60
C THR A 77 21.91 5.95 -7.87
N ALA A 78 22.15 5.02 -6.95
CA ALA A 78 23.42 4.87 -6.26
C ALA A 78 23.83 3.39 -6.34
N PRO A 79 24.58 3.02 -7.40
CA PRO A 79 24.94 1.63 -7.60
C PRO A 79 25.87 1.11 -6.50
N GLY A 80 25.73 -0.17 -6.15
CA GLY A 80 26.50 -0.79 -5.08
C GLY A 80 26.38 -2.31 -5.05
N PRO A 81 27.34 -3.00 -4.41
CA PRO A 81 27.39 -4.46 -4.45
C PRO A 81 26.26 -5.09 -3.63
N ILE A 82 25.68 -6.15 -4.15
CA ILE A 82 24.84 -7.08 -3.39
C ILE A 82 25.78 -8.14 -2.81
N VAL A 83 25.82 -8.24 -1.48
CA VAL A 83 26.78 -9.10 -0.79
C VAL A 83 26.03 -10.16 0.01
N GLU A 84 26.47 -11.41 -0.14
CA GLU A 84 26.06 -12.53 0.71
C GLU A 84 26.66 -12.33 2.11
N ARG A 85 25.82 -12.33 3.16
CA ARG A 85 26.23 -11.90 4.50
C ARG A 85 27.19 -12.85 5.21
N GLU A 86 27.07 -14.14 4.98
CA GLU A 86 27.83 -15.21 5.63
C GLU A 86 29.17 -15.48 4.93
N THR A 87 29.19 -15.53 3.59
CA THR A 87 30.40 -15.79 2.79
C THR A 87 31.16 -14.52 2.42
N GLY A 88 30.47 -13.38 2.34
CA GLY A 88 31.02 -12.13 1.81
C GLY A 88 31.10 -12.08 0.29
N ASP A 89 30.55 -13.08 -0.40
CA ASP A 89 30.57 -13.13 -1.86
C ASP A 89 29.73 -11.99 -2.46
N VAL A 90 30.27 -11.36 -3.50
CA VAL A 90 29.52 -10.39 -4.30
C VAL A 90 28.61 -11.15 -5.26
N LEU A 91 27.30 -11.03 -5.06
CA LEU A 91 26.27 -11.71 -5.83
C LEU A 91 25.79 -10.91 -7.05
N GLY A 92 26.01 -9.60 -7.06
CA GLY A 92 25.51 -8.70 -8.11
C GLY A 92 25.65 -7.22 -7.73
N GLU A 93 24.89 -6.36 -8.41
CA GLU A 93 24.92 -4.90 -8.23
C GLU A 93 23.51 -4.31 -8.23
N HIS A 94 23.14 -3.62 -7.15
CA HIS A 94 21.87 -2.91 -7.07
C HIS A 94 21.99 -1.49 -7.64
N ASN A 95 20.87 -0.88 -8.06
CA ASN A 95 20.85 0.52 -8.52
C ASN A 95 20.61 1.56 -7.40
N GLY A 96 20.51 1.11 -6.15
CA GLY A 96 20.25 1.94 -4.97
C GLY A 96 19.37 1.20 -3.98
N VAL A 97 19.68 1.31 -2.68
CA VAL A 97 18.99 0.53 -1.63
C VAL A 97 17.48 0.83 -1.55
N TRP A 98 17.05 2.02 -1.97
CA TRP A 98 15.64 2.44 -2.00
C TRP A 98 14.78 1.75 -3.07
N PHE A 99 15.38 1.00 -4.00
CA PHE A 99 14.64 0.17 -4.95
C PHE A 99 14.31 -1.23 -4.41
N HIS A 100 14.68 -1.51 -3.16
CA HIS A 100 14.57 -2.83 -2.55
C HIS A 100 13.84 -2.77 -1.21
N THR A 101 13.21 -3.88 -0.85
CA THR A 101 12.60 -4.08 0.48
C THR A 101 13.09 -5.40 1.06
N ILE A 102 13.28 -5.45 2.38
CA ILE A 102 13.66 -6.68 3.08
C ILE A 102 12.65 -7.79 2.77
N GLY A 103 13.13 -8.96 2.34
CA GLY A 103 12.30 -10.11 1.95
C GLY A 103 11.87 -10.14 0.48
N GLN A 104 12.28 -9.16 -0.34
CA GLN A 104 12.03 -9.14 -1.77
C GLN A 104 12.73 -10.31 -2.49
N ARG A 105 11.98 -11.04 -3.34
CA ARG A 105 12.48 -12.20 -4.10
C ARG A 105 12.69 -11.95 -5.59
N ARG A 106 12.32 -10.76 -6.10
CA ARG A 106 12.38 -10.41 -7.53
C ARG A 106 13.14 -9.10 -7.70
N GLY A 107 13.80 -8.90 -8.83
CA GLY A 107 14.49 -7.64 -9.12
C GLY A 107 15.80 -7.43 -8.37
N LEU A 108 16.37 -8.49 -7.78
CA LEU A 108 17.78 -8.53 -7.42
C LEU A 108 18.54 -8.90 -8.69
N ARG A 109 19.45 -8.04 -9.13
CA ARG A 109 20.33 -8.23 -10.29
C ARG A 109 21.76 -7.92 -9.88
#